data_AF-A0A4D4L4S6-F1
#
_entry.id   AF-A0A4D4L4S6-F1
#
_cell.length_a   1.000
_cell.length_b   1.000
_cell.length_c   1.000
_cell.angle_alpha   90.00
_cell.angle_beta   90.00
_cell.angle_gamma   90.00
#
_symmetry.space_group_name_H-M   'P 1'
#
loop_
_entity.id
_entity.type
_entity.pdbx_description
1 polymer ?
#
loop_
_entity_poly.entity_id
_entity_poly.type
_entity_poly.pdbx_seq_one_letter_code
_entity_poly.pdbx_strand_id
1 'polypeptide(L)'
;MCGQGAQLYDASADRLLVSASLDRELARSVVERTEEALGAGPLELAVVTAAPENRFVVTARFTDRMRPEWGLAEREELWAAPIEKVLMRHRTVADGLVAAAAERVGAGVVAVTHSEKGMVEVLPAGTDKSVGLQLAADRMGFTPAETIAFGDMPNDIPLLGWAGYGVAMGNAHPDLKAMADEVAPANEDDGVAVVLERLFAHS
;
A
#
# COMPACT_ATOMS: atom_id res chain seq x y z
N MET A 1 -4.55 -9.94 5.14
CA MET A 1 -4.46 -8.47 5.32
C MET A 1 -4.56 -7.82 3.96
N CYS A 2 -5.31 -6.73 3.87
CA CYS A 2 -5.51 -5.95 2.65
C CYS A 2 -5.32 -4.45 2.95
N GLY A 3 -5.31 -3.61 1.91
CA GLY A 3 -5.32 -2.15 2.07
C GLY A 3 -4.10 -1.57 2.79
N GLN A 4 -2.90 -2.10 2.55
CA GLN A 4 -1.68 -1.74 3.29
C GLN A 4 -1.81 -1.88 4.82
N GLY A 5 -2.60 -2.85 5.30
CA GLY A 5 -2.83 -3.04 6.73
C GLY A 5 -4.08 -2.34 7.27
N ALA A 6 -4.78 -1.56 6.44
CA ALA A 6 -6.06 -0.96 6.80
C ALA A 6 -7.15 -2.01 7.06
N GLN A 7 -7.02 -3.23 6.50
CA GLN A 7 -8.03 -4.28 6.65
C GLN A 7 -7.44 -5.63 7.06
N LEU A 8 -8.14 -6.30 7.98
CA LEU A 8 -7.85 -7.66 8.40
C LEU A 8 -9.08 -8.55 8.20
N TYR A 9 -8.88 -9.69 7.54
CA TYR A 9 -9.91 -10.68 7.26
C TYR A 9 -9.58 -12.01 7.90
N ASP A 10 -10.61 -12.69 8.39
CA ASP A 10 -10.61 -14.12 8.64
C ASP A 10 -11.06 -14.83 7.36
N ALA A 11 -10.11 -15.41 6.63
CA ALA A 11 -10.39 -16.09 5.38
C ALA A 11 -11.19 -17.40 5.58
N SER A 12 -11.11 -18.02 6.76
CA SER A 12 -11.84 -19.26 7.04
C SER A 12 -13.33 -19.03 7.27
N ALA A 13 -13.67 -17.85 7.82
CA ALA A 13 -15.03 -17.45 8.15
C ALA A 13 -15.62 -16.43 7.17
N ASP A 14 -14.88 -16.08 6.11
CA ASP A 14 -15.22 -15.01 5.15
C ASP A 14 -15.69 -13.71 5.84
N ARG A 15 -14.89 -13.25 6.82
CA ARG A 15 -15.30 -12.17 7.73
C ARG A 15 -14.25 -11.09 7.88
N LEU A 16 -14.66 -9.84 7.69
CA LEU A 16 -13.87 -8.66 8.04
C LEU A 16 -13.77 -8.50 9.56
N LEU A 17 -12.55 -8.47 10.08
CA LEU A 17 -12.24 -8.33 11.50
C LEU A 17 -11.93 -6.88 11.90
N VAL A 18 -11.18 -6.18 11.06
CA VAL A 18 -10.74 -4.79 11.30
C VAL A 18 -10.78 -4.05 9.97
N SER A 19 -11.25 -2.80 9.98
CA SER A 19 -11.14 -1.89 8.85
C SER A 19 -10.87 -0.47 9.37
N ALA A 20 -9.95 0.22 8.70
CA ALA A 20 -9.69 1.64 8.88
C ALA A 20 -10.18 2.41 7.63
N SER A 21 -10.91 3.49 7.86
CA SER A 21 -11.33 4.44 6.81
C SER A 21 -10.52 5.72 6.89
N LEU A 22 -10.21 6.30 5.75
CA LEU A 22 -9.59 7.61 5.64
C LEU A 22 -10.68 8.70 5.61
N ASP A 23 -10.53 9.71 6.46
CA ASP A 23 -11.43 10.86 6.45
C ASP A 23 -11.36 11.59 5.11
N ARG A 24 -12.54 11.83 4.50
CA ARG A 24 -12.64 12.31 3.12
C ARG A 24 -12.28 13.78 2.97
N GLU A 25 -12.60 14.60 3.98
CA GLU A 25 -12.26 16.02 3.97
C GLU A 25 -10.76 16.19 4.13
N LEU A 26 -10.16 15.42 5.05
CA LEU A 26 -8.71 15.35 5.21
C LEU A 26 -8.02 14.86 3.94
N ALA A 27 -8.48 13.76 3.35
CA ALA A 27 -7.90 13.20 2.13
C ALA A 27 -7.92 14.20 0.99
N ARG A 28 -9.07 14.84 0.76
CA ARG A 28 -9.22 15.89 -0.25
C ARG A 28 -8.28 17.07 0.03
N SER A 29 -8.20 17.53 1.27
CA SER A 29 -7.29 18.61 1.66
C SER A 29 -5.82 18.25 1.43
N VAL A 30 -5.41 17.01 1.73
CA VAL A 30 -4.05 16.53 1.45
C VAL A 30 -3.76 16.53 -0.05
N VAL A 31 -4.70 16.08 -0.89
CA VAL A 31 -4.53 16.12 -2.35
C VAL A 31 -4.37 17.56 -2.84
N GLU A 32 -5.27 18.46 -2.46
CA GLU A 32 -5.25 19.87 -2.88
C GLU A 32 -3.94 20.56 -2.46
N ARG A 33 -3.51 20.36 -1.21
CA ARG A 33 -2.25 20.93 -0.70
C ARG A 33 -1.02 20.30 -1.35
N THR A 34 -1.07 19.03 -1.72
CA THR A 34 0.00 18.37 -2.49
C THR A 34 0.13 19.02 -3.87
N GLU A 35 -0.99 19.25 -4.58
CA GLU A 35 -1.00 19.91 -5.88
C GLU A 35 -0.48 21.35 -5.81
N GLU A 36 -0.93 22.12 -4.82
CA GLU A 36 -0.43 23.48 -4.57
C GLU A 36 1.08 23.49 -4.32
N ALA A 37 1.58 22.56 -3.51
CA ALA A 37 2.99 22.46 -3.18
C ALA A 37 3.87 22.04 -4.36
N LEU A 38 3.33 21.28 -5.31
CA LEU A 38 4.03 20.87 -6.53
C LEU A 38 4.01 21.97 -7.60
N GLY A 39 2.94 22.79 -7.66
CA GLY A 39 2.78 23.82 -8.69
C GLY A 39 2.73 23.26 -10.12
N ALA A 40 2.47 21.97 -10.28
CA ALA A 40 2.57 21.24 -11.55
C ALA A 40 1.20 21.00 -12.23
N GLY A 41 0.11 21.47 -11.62
CA GLY A 41 -1.25 21.18 -12.04
C GLY A 41 -1.87 20.00 -11.28
N PRO A 42 -3.03 19.51 -11.72
CA PRO A 42 -3.78 18.49 -10.99
C PRO A 42 -3.12 17.11 -11.09
N LEU A 43 -3.11 16.40 -9.97
CA LEU A 43 -2.79 14.98 -9.89
C LEU A 43 -3.91 14.16 -10.53
N GLU A 44 -3.53 13.02 -11.09
CA GLU A 44 -4.46 11.98 -11.51
C GLU A 44 -4.74 11.10 -10.30
N LEU A 45 -6.01 10.83 -10.03
CA LEU A 45 -6.45 10.24 -8.78
C LEU A 45 -7.16 8.90 -8.98
N ALA A 46 -6.99 8.03 -8.00
CA ALA A 46 -7.90 6.95 -7.72
C ALA A 46 -8.22 6.89 -6.23
N VAL A 47 -9.33 6.27 -5.89
CA VAL A 47 -9.69 5.93 -4.51
C VAL A 47 -10.01 4.46 -4.42
N VAL A 48 -9.70 3.87 -3.27
CA VAL A 48 -10.29 2.60 -2.85
C VAL A 48 -11.41 2.93 -1.88
N THR A 49 -12.64 2.56 -2.20
CA THR A 49 -13.75 2.73 -1.25
C THR A 49 -13.52 1.85 -0.02
N ALA A 50 -14.03 2.27 1.14
CA ALA A 50 -13.93 1.46 2.34
C ALA A 50 -14.64 0.09 2.16
N ALA A 51 -14.32 -0.84 3.05
CA ALA A 51 -15.03 -2.10 3.15
C ALA A 51 -16.53 -1.89 3.46
N PRO A 52 -17.42 -2.80 3.01
CA PRO A 52 -17.11 -4.06 2.32
C PRO A 52 -16.89 -3.94 0.81
N GLU A 53 -17.22 -2.81 0.18
CA GLU A 53 -17.25 -2.71 -1.29
C GLU A 53 -15.86 -2.77 -1.93
N ASN A 54 -14.85 -2.17 -1.29
CA ASN A 54 -13.45 -2.18 -1.75
C ASN A 54 -13.26 -1.87 -3.25
N ARG A 55 -14.08 -0.96 -3.79
CA ARG A 55 -14.07 -0.62 -5.20
C ARG A 55 -12.90 0.28 -5.52
N PHE A 56 -12.18 -0.04 -6.58
CA PHE A 56 -11.17 0.83 -7.16
C PHE A 56 -11.85 1.79 -8.13
N VAL A 57 -11.86 3.08 -7.82
CA VAL A 57 -12.52 4.12 -8.63
C VAL A 57 -11.47 5.13 -9.08
N VAL A 58 -11.40 5.40 -10.37
CA VAL A 58 -10.35 6.22 -10.98
C VAL A 58 -10.93 7.41 -11.73
N THR A 59 -10.14 8.48 -11.88
CA THR A 59 -10.47 9.53 -12.86
C THR A 59 -10.06 9.12 -14.27
N ALA A 60 -10.64 9.77 -15.29
CA ALA A 60 -10.42 9.43 -16.69
C ALA A 60 -8.95 9.44 -17.16
N ARG A 61 -8.07 10.18 -16.48
CA ARG A 61 -6.66 10.30 -16.85
C ARG A 61 -5.73 9.41 -16.03
N PHE A 62 -6.24 8.73 -15.02
CA PHE A 62 -5.43 7.95 -14.07
C PHE A 62 -4.64 6.81 -14.72
N THR A 63 -5.19 6.14 -15.73
CA THR A 63 -4.52 5.07 -16.44
C THR A 63 -4.96 5.04 -17.91
N ASP A 64 -4.07 4.62 -18.79
CA ASP A 64 -4.42 4.30 -20.18
C ASP A 64 -4.98 2.87 -20.32
N ARG A 65 -4.84 2.05 -19.27
CA ARG A 65 -5.27 0.65 -19.23
C ARG A 65 -6.34 0.45 -18.16
N MET A 66 -7.58 0.74 -18.52
CA MET A 66 -8.73 0.50 -17.66
C MET A 66 -8.98 -1.00 -17.50
N ARG A 67 -9.34 -1.43 -16.28
CA ARG A 67 -9.79 -2.80 -16.03
C ARG A 67 -11.32 -2.84 -15.92
N PRO A 68 -12.00 -3.92 -16.36
CA PRO A 68 -13.47 -4.02 -16.32
C PRO A 68 -14.09 -3.82 -14.94
N GLU A 69 -13.36 -4.18 -13.88
CA GLU A 69 -13.79 -4.09 -12.49
C GLU A 69 -13.61 -2.69 -11.87
N TRP A 70 -12.92 -1.77 -12.55
CA TRP A 70 -12.68 -0.42 -12.04
C TRP A 70 -13.86 0.51 -12.32
N GLY A 71 -14.21 1.30 -11.32
CA GLY A 71 -15.14 2.42 -11.49
C GLY A 71 -14.46 3.59 -12.17
N LEU A 72 -15.18 4.28 -13.07
CA LEU A 72 -14.79 5.58 -13.59
C LEU A 72 -15.70 6.64 -12.96
N ALA A 73 -15.12 7.72 -12.45
CA ALA A 73 -15.87 8.81 -11.87
C ALA A 73 -15.18 10.15 -12.15
N GLU A 74 -15.95 11.24 -12.12
CA GLU A 74 -15.38 12.58 -12.07
C GLU A 74 -14.69 12.82 -10.73
N ARG A 75 -13.79 13.79 -10.70
CA ARG A 75 -12.92 14.02 -9.54
C ARG A 75 -13.71 14.34 -8.26
N GLU A 76 -14.80 15.09 -8.39
CA GLU A 76 -15.68 15.47 -7.30
C GLU A 76 -16.45 14.26 -6.74
N GLU A 77 -16.71 13.25 -7.57
CA GLU A 77 -17.48 12.06 -7.22
C GLU A 77 -16.66 11.03 -6.45
N LEU A 78 -15.31 11.09 -6.52
CA LEU A 78 -14.41 10.21 -5.76
C LEU A 78 -14.66 10.25 -4.25
N TRP A 79 -15.21 11.37 -3.76
CA TRP A 79 -15.45 11.61 -2.35
C TRP A 79 -16.88 11.24 -1.91
N ALA A 80 -17.72 10.71 -2.81
CA ALA A 80 -19.13 10.47 -2.53
C ALA A 80 -19.39 9.36 -1.50
N ALA A 81 -18.51 8.36 -1.43
CA ALA A 81 -18.58 7.24 -0.48
C ALA A 81 -17.39 7.22 0.48
N PRO A 82 -17.48 6.53 1.64
CA PRO A 82 -16.33 6.29 2.51
C PRO A 82 -15.17 5.65 1.74
N ILE A 83 -13.94 6.07 2.06
CA ILE A 83 -12.72 5.60 1.40
C ILE A 83 -11.78 4.92 2.39
N GLU A 84 -11.02 3.95 1.91
CA GLU A 84 -9.88 3.38 2.61
C GLU A 84 -8.62 4.22 2.35
N LYS A 85 -8.37 4.57 1.08
CA LYS A 85 -7.16 5.27 0.65
C LYS A 85 -7.35 6.04 -0.65
N VAL A 86 -6.43 6.97 -0.89
CA VAL A 86 -6.28 7.71 -2.16
C VAL A 86 -4.97 7.31 -2.81
N LEU A 87 -4.99 7.13 -4.12
CA LEU A 87 -3.80 6.99 -4.95
C LEU A 87 -3.63 8.25 -5.80
N MET A 88 -2.41 8.75 -5.85
CA MET A 88 -2.01 9.96 -6.54
C MET A 88 -0.86 9.66 -7.49
N ARG A 89 -0.95 10.21 -8.69
CA ARG A 89 0.16 10.18 -9.65
C ARG A 89 0.17 11.43 -10.51
N HIS A 90 1.29 11.67 -11.16
CA HIS A 90 1.47 12.76 -12.10
C HIS A 90 2.23 12.28 -13.34
N ARG A 91 1.86 12.76 -14.54
CA ARG A 91 2.49 12.30 -15.80
C ARG A 91 3.96 12.68 -15.93
N THR A 92 4.35 13.82 -15.36
CA THR A 92 5.67 14.43 -15.58
C THR A 92 6.45 14.69 -14.30
N VAL A 93 5.81 14.57 -13.13
CA VAL A 93 6.47 14.79 -11.85
C VAL A 93 6.80 13.42 -11.31
N ALA A 94 8.07 13.23 -10.89
CA ALA A 94 8.50 11.97 -10.29
C ALA A 94 7.66 11.68 -9.03
N ASP A 95 7.26 10.42 -8.86
CA ASP A 95 6.54 9.92 -7.70
C ASP A 95 7.21 10.32 -6.38
N GLY A 96 8.54 10.23 -6.28
CA GLY A 96 9.26 10.67 -5.09
C GLY A 96 9.03 12.14 -4.71
N LEU A 97 8.81 13.03 -5.69
CA LEU A 97 8.46 14.43 -5.41
C LEU A 97 7.00 14.58 -4.98
N VAL A 98 6.10 13.78 -5.56
CA VAL A 98 4.69 13.73 -5.14
C VAL A 98 4.59 13.22 -3.70
N ALA A 99 5.31 12.15 -3.36
CA ALA A 99 5.37 11.58 -2.03
C ALA A 99 5.95 12.57 -1.02
N ALA A 100 7.09 13.19 -1.30
CA ALA A 100 7.69 14.17 -0.41
C ALA A 100 6.76 15.39 -0.15
N ALA A 101 6.01 15.82 -1.17
CA ALA A 101 5.00 16.87 -1.01
C ALA A 101 3.84 16.41 -0.13
N ALA A 102 3.30 15.21 -0.38
CA ALA A 102 2.21 14.60 0.38
C ALA A 102 2.59 14.36 1.85
N GLU A 103 3.78 13.81 2.11
CA GLU A 103 4.34 13.60 3.45
C GLU A 103 4.44 14.92 4.22
N ARG A 104 4.93 15.97 3.57
CA ARG A 104 5.08 17.29 4.21
C ARG A 104 3.72 17.90 4.58
N VAL A 105 2.73 17.84 3.68
CA VAL A 105 1.41 18.45 3.94
C VAL A 105 0.54 17.60 4.88
N GLY A 106 0.73 16.28 4.83
CA GLY A 106 0.00 15.28 5.61
C GLY A 106 0.69 14.83 6.90
N ALA A 107 1.81 15.45 7.27
CA ALA A 107 2.64 15.05 8.40
C ALA A 107 1.81 14.92 9.69
N GLY A 108 1.84 13.71 10.29
CA GLY A 108 1.16 13.40 11.55
C GLY A 108 -0.35 13.17 11.45
N VAL A 109 -0.96 13.32 10.27
CA VAL A 109 -2.42 13.17 10.08
C VAL A 109 -2.80 12.12 9.04
N VAL A 110 -1.88 11.74 8.15
CA VAL A 110 -2.03 10.61 7.21
C VAL A 110 -0.73 9.83 7.12
N ALA A 111 -0.81 8.59 6.63
CA ALA A 111 0.38 7.85 6.19
C ALA A 111 0.53 8.00 4.67
N VAL A 112 1.77 8.03 4.19
CA VAL A 112 2.11 8.13 2.77
C VAL A 112 3.05 6.99 2.40
N THR A 113 2.83 6.33 1.26
CA THR A 113 3.71 5.25 0.81
C THR A 113 3.70 5.09 -0.72
N HIS A 114 4.58 4.22 -1.23
CA HIS A 114 4.63 3.83 -2.64
C HIS A 114 4.22 2.37 -2.79
N SER A 115 3.26 2.09 -3.65
CA SER A 115 2.79 0.72 -3.92
C SER A 115 3.17 0.18 -5.30
N GLU A 116 3.44 1.07 -6.25
CA GLU A 116 3.93 0.76 -7.59
C GLU A 116 4.75 1.96 -8.09
N LYS A 117 5.62 1.75 -9.07
CA LYS A 117 6.34 2.84 -9.73
C LYS A 117 5.36 3.88 -10.28
N GLY A 118 5.56 5.14 -9.92
CA GLY A 118 4.71 6.25 -10.35
C GLY A 118 3.46 6.45 -9.49
N MET A 119 3.26 5.68 -8.42
CA MET A 119 2.02 5.66 -7.63
C MET A 119 2.31 5.94 -6.15
N VAL A 120 1.73 7.03 -5.65
CA VAL A 120 1.80 7.44 -4.24
C VAL A 120 0.45 7.20 -3.59
N GLU A 121 0.42 6.55 -2.43
CA GLU A 121 -0.81 6.29 -1.67
C GLU A 121 -0.88 7.20 -0.43
N VAL A 122 -2.08 7.70 -0.12
CA VAL A 122 -2.43 8.37 1.14
C VAL A 122 -3.41 7.50 1.89
N LEU A 123 -3.08 7.21 3.15
CA LEU A 123 -3.79 6.26 4.01
C LEU A 123 -4.12 6.88 5.38
N PRO A 124 -4.99 6.26 6.19
CA PRO A 124 -5.21 6.70 7.56
C PRO A 124 -3.89 6.71 8.35
N ALA A 125 -3.72 7.70 9.23
CA ALA A 125 -2.53 7.78 10.08
C ALA A 125 -2.31 6.48 10.87
N GLY A 126 -1.04 6.08 11.00
CA GLY A 126 -0.66 4.86 11.71
C GLY A 126 -1.00 3.56 10.97
N THR A 127 -1.36 3.63 9.68
CA THR A 127 -1.60 2.44 8.85
C THR A 127 -0.34 2.10 8.06
N ASP A 128 0.16 0.89 8.24
CA ASP A 128 1.11 0.24 7.34
C ASP A 128 0.94 -1.29 7.40
N LYS A 129 1.62 -2.01 6.50
CA LYS A 129 1.51 -3.47 6.40
C LYS A 129 1.94 -4.17 7.70
N SER A 130 2.90 -3.61 8.45
CA SER A 130 3.39 -4.20 9.69
C SER A 130 2.36 -4.13 10.81
N VAL A 131 1.58 -3.04 10.89
CA VAL A 131 0.46 -2.92 11.84
C VAL A 131 -0.60 -3.98 11.59
N GLY A 132 -0.97 -4.16 10.32
CA GLY A 132 -1.88 -5.24 9.93
C GLY A 132 -1.33 -6.61 10.28
N LEU A 133 -0.02 -6.84 10.05
CA LEU A 133 0.64 -8.10 10.35
C LEU A 133 0.71 -8.42 11.84
N GLN A 134 1.09 -7.44 12.67
CA GLN A 134 1.07 -7.55 14.12
C GLN A 134 -0.32 -7.99 14.62
N LEU A 135 -1.38 -7.33 14.14
CA LEU A 135 -2.75 -7.65 14.55
C LEU A 135 -3.18 -9.08 14.18
N ALA A 136 -2.65 -9.65 13.10
CA ALA A 136 -2.91 -11.04 12.73
C ALA A 136 -2.06 -12.01 13.54
N ALA A 137 -0.77 -11.72 13.70
CA ALA A 137 0.16 -12.54 14.47
C ALA A 137 -0.32 -12.70 15.92
N ASP A 138 -0.73 -11.61 16.56
CA ASP A 138 -1.29 -11.61 17.92
C ASP A 138 -2.52 -12.51 18.05
N ARG A 139 -3.38 -12.51 17.02
CA ARG A 139 -4.59 -13.36 17.00
C ARG A 139 -4.28 -14.84 16.81
N MET A 140 -3.20 -15.15 16.09
CA MET A 140 -2.75 -16.51 15.83
C MET A 140 -1.80 -17.04 16.92
N GLY A 141 -1.34 -16.17 17.81
CA GLY A 141 -0.39 -16.52 18.87
C GLY A 141 1.05 -16.66 18.40
N PHE A 142 1.42 -15.98 17.31
CA PHE A 142 2.79 -15.94 16.80
C PHE A 142 3.50 -14.64 17.17
N THR A 143 4.80 -14.75 17.41
CA THR A 143 5.69 -13.60 17.59
C THR A 143 6.36 -13.22 16.28
N PRO A 144 6.90 -11.98 16.14
CA PRO A 144 7.59 -11.59 14.93
C PRO A 144 8.79 -12.51 14.60
N ALA A 145 9.50 -13.01 15.63
CA ALA A 145 10.63 -13.93 15.47
C ALA A 145 10.26 -15.28 14.81
N GLU A 146 8.97 -15.63 14.79
CA GLU A 146 8.44 -16.86 14.17
C GLU A 146 7.90 -16.61 12.76
N THR A 147 8.16 -15.44 12.18
CA THR A 147 7.61 -15.03 10.89
C THR A 147 8.68 -14.82 9.82
N ILE A 148 8.28 -15.11 8.59
CA ILE A 148 8.99 -14.73 7.37
C ILE A 148 8.11 -13.79 6.57
N ALA A 149 8.68 -12.71 6.04
CA ALA A 149 7.98 -11.78 5.15
C ALA A 149 8.73 -11.60 3.83
N PHE A 150 7.95 -11.44 2.77
CA PHE A 150 8.44 -11.18 1.41
C PHE A 150 7.91 -9.83 0.93
N GLY A 151 8.73 -9.08 0.21
CA GLY A 151 8.33 -7.79 -0.34
C GLY A 151 9.16 -7.36 -1.53
N ASP A 152 8.67 -6.37 -2.26
CA ASP A 152 9.34 -5.84 -3.45
C ASP A 152 9.35 -4.30 -3.53
N MET A 153 8.45 -3.62 -2.84
CA MET A 153 8.28 -2.17 -2.92
C MET A 153 8.50 -1.46 -1.57
N PRO A 154 8.69 -0.13 -1.54
CA PRO A 154 8.94 0.60 -0.29
C PRO A 154 7.84 0.46 0.78
N ASN A 155 6.59 0.19 0.40
CA ASN A 155 5.52 -0.14 1.36
C ASN A 155 5.75 -1.46 2.12
N ASP A 156 6.70 -2.29 1.68
CA ASP A 156 7.13 -3.51 2.39
C ASP A 156 8.28 -3.27 3.37
N ILE A 157 8.86 -2.08 3.44
CA ILE A 157 9.95 -1.76 4.38
C ILE A 157 9.52 -2.01 5.83
N PRO A 158 8.37 -1.48 6.31
CA PRO A 158 7.91 -1.78 7.67
C PRO A 158 7.60 -3.27 7.87
N LEU A 159 7.12 -3.94 6.81
CA LEU A 159 6.78 -5.36 6.83
C LEU A 159 8.03 -6.22 7.07
N LEU A 160 9.11 -5.99 6.30
CA LEU A 160 10.37 -6.71 6.47
C LEU A 160 11.04 -6.38 7.80
N GLY A 161 11.04 -5.10 8.21
CA GLY A 161 11.64 -4.68 9.48
C GLY A 161 10.91 -5.22 10.72
N TRP A 162 9.64 -5.60 10.58
CA TRP A 162 8.87 -6.23 11.64
C TRP A 162 9.14 -7.74 11.73
N ALA A 163 9.29 -8.42 10.58
CA ALA A 163 9.42 -9.87 10.54
C ALA A 163 10.73 -10.37 11.14
N GLY A 164 10.71 -11.62 11.63
CA GLY A 164 11.92 -12.30 12.12
C GLY A 164 12.89 -12.66 11.00
N TYR A 165 12.39 -12.79 9.77
CA TYR A 165 13.19 -12.98 8.56
C TYR A 165 12.55 -12.25 7.38
N GLY A 166 13.24 -11.23 6.87
CA GLY A 166 12.78 -10.39 5.78
C GLY A 166 13.46 -10.71 4.45
N VAL A 167 12.68 -10.98 3.41
CA VAL A 167 13.16 -11.36 2.08
C VAL A 167 12.72 -10.34 1.04
N ALA A 168 13.67 -9.71 0.35
CA ALA A 168 13.37 -8.85 -0.79
C ALA A 168 13.38 -9.66 -2.09
N MET A 169 12.43 -9.41 -2.98
CA MET A 169 12.40 -10.05 -4.30
C MET A 169 13.57 -9.59 -5.20
N GLY A 170 13.98 -10.41 -6.17
CA GLY A 170 15.08 -10.08 -7.09
C GLY A 170 14.85 -8.80 -7.91
N ASN A 171 13.59 -8.48 -8.18
CA ASN A 171 13.13 -7.26 -8.85
C ASN A 171 12.80 -6.10 -7.89
N ALA A 172 13.03 -6.27 -6.58
CA ALA A 172 12.65 -5.30 -5.56
C ALA A 172 13.39 -3.96 -5.67
N HIS A 173 12.76 -2.93 -5.10
CA HIS A 173 13.30 -1.59 -4.92
C HIS A 173 14.64 -1.64 -4.16
N PRO A 174 15.65 -0.82 -4.54
CA PRO A 174 16.96 -0.81 -3.89
C PRO A 174 16.90 -0.64 -2.37
N ASP A 175 16.06 0.27 -1.88
CA ASP A 175 15.93 0.53 -0.43
C ASP A 175 15.42 -0.68 0.35
N LEU A 176 14.52 -1.48 -0.24
CA LEU A 176 14.03 -2.70 0.40
C LEU A 176 15.11 -3.78 0.44
N LYS A 177 15.84 -3.96 -0.68
CA LYS A 177 16.98 -4.90 -0.74
C LYS A 177 18.07 -4.57 0.26
N ALA A 178 18.31 -3.29 0.51
CA ALA A 178 19.36 -2.83 1.41
C ALA A 178 19.13 -3.23 2.87
N MET A 179 17.89 -3.54 3.26
CA MET A 179 17.53 -3.92 4.63
C MET A 179 17.10 -5.39 4.79
N ALA A 180 16.96 -6.13 3.70
CA ALA A 180 16.51 -7.52 3.75
C ALA A 180 17.62 -8.46 4.24
N ASP A 181 17.24 -9.50 4.97
CA ASP A 181 18.15 -10.58 5.38
C ASP A 181 18.60 -11.42 4.19
N GLU A 182 17.75 -11.49 3.17
CA GLU A 182 17.98 -12.22 1.94
C GLU A 182 17.36 -11.52 0.73
N VAL A 183 18.01 -11.67 -0.43
CA VAL A 183 17.42 -11.35 -1.73
C VAL A 183 17.08 -12.65 -2.46
N ALA A 184 15.80 -12.87 -2.74
CA ALA A 184 15.30 -14.00 -3.51
C ALA A 184 15.52 -13.80 -5.03
N PRO A 185 15.29 -14.85 -5.87
CA PRO A 185 15.03 -14.64 -7.29
C PRO A 185 13.91 -13.63 -7.56
N ALA A 186 13.76 -13.19 -8.80
CA ALA A 186 12.66 -12.31 -9.17
C ALA A 186 11.31 -13.01 -8.96
N ASN A 187 10.25 -12.22 -8.84
CA ASN A 187 8.88 -12.73 -8.81
C ASN A 187 8.54 -13.58 -10.05
N GLU A 188 9.08 -13.23 -11.23
CA GLU A 188 8.91 -14.00 -12.48
C GLU A 188 9.63 -15.36 -12.48
N ASP A 189 10.56 -15.56 -11.53
CA ASP A 189 11.36 -16.79 -11.37
C ASP A 189 10.92 -17.58 -10.12
N ASP A 190 9.66 -17.45 -9.70
CA ASP A 190 9.09 -18.14 -8.52
C ASP A 190 9.88 -17.91 -7.22
N GLY A 191 10.50 -16.72 -7.04
CA GLY A 191 11.45 -16.48 -5.96
C GLY A 191 10.93 -16.77 -4.54
N VAL A 192 9.63 -16.57 -4.29
CA VAL A 192 9.00 -16.96 -3.01
C VAL A 192 9.06 -18.47 -2.80
N ALA A 193 8.69 -19.26 -3.82
CA ALA A 193 8.67 -20.71 -3.74
C ALA A 193 10.09 -21.26 -3.51
N VAL A 194 11.08 -20.74 -4.24
CA VAL A 194 12.49 -21.15 -4.10
C VAL A 194 12.99 -20.98 -2.66
N VAL A 195 12.67 -19.86 -2.01
CA VAL A 195 13.07 -19.60 -0.61
C VAL A 195 12.34 -20.54 0.34
N LEU A 196 11.03 -20.69 0.19
CA LEU A 196 10.23 -21.57 1.06
C LEU A 196 10.64 -23.04 0.92
N GLU A 197 10.85 -23.53 -0.29
CA GLU A 197 11.34 -24.89 -0.53
C GLU A 197 12.68 -25.10 0.15
N ARG A 198 13.64 -24.17 0.02
CA ARG A 198 14.93 -24.29 0.70
C ARG A 198 14.78 -24.34 2.23
N LEU A 199 13.90 -23.53 2.81
CA LEU A 199 13.68 -23.46 4.25
C LEU A 199 12.94 -24.68 4.81
N PHE A 200 12.00 -25.26 4.04
CA PHE A 200 11.07 -26.29 4.53
C PHE A 200 11.22 -27.67 3.85
N ALA A 201 12.14 -27.87 2.90
CA ALA A 201 12.33 -29.14 2.18
C ALA A 201 12.74 -30.34 3.08
N HIS A 202 13.05 -30.12 4.36
CA HIS A 202 13.42 -31.17 5.31
C HIS A 202 12.61 -31.13 6.62
N SER A 203 11.42 -30.49 6.59
CA SER A 203 10.47 -30.47 7.73
C SER A 203 9.48 -31.64 7.68
#